data_AF-A0A4Q3TFE6-F1
#
_entry.id   AF-A0A4Q3TFE6-F1
#
_cell.length_a   1.000
_cell.length_b   1.000
_cell.length_c   1.000
_cell.angle_alpha   90.00
_cell.angle_beta   90.00
_cell.angle_gamma   90.00
#
_symmetry.space_group_name_H-M   'P 1'
#
loop_
_entity.id
_entity.type
_entity.pdbx_description
1 polymer ?
#
loop_
_entity_poly.entity_id
_entity_poly.type
_entity_poly.pdbx_seq_one_letter_code
_entity_poly.pdbx_strand_id
1 'polypeptide(L)'
;ETICRYDLPVCIVVMNNNGIYKGTDVNPRGDAMAPTQFVKNARYDMMMQAFGGVGVVANTPAELDKALAEAIASGKPTLINAIIDETAGTESGRITSLNPAAAKKK
;
A
#
# COMPACT_ATOMS: atom_id res chain seq x y z
N GLU A 1 -1.60 7.63 -14.63
CA GLU A 1 -1.84 8.39 -15.88
C GLU A 1 -1.10 9.71 -15.88
N THR A 2 -1.52 10.74 -15.14
CA THR A 2 -0.94 12.11 -15.24
C THR A 2 0.58 12.16 -15.11
N ILE A 3 1.14 11.46 -14.12
CA ILE A 3 2.60 11.36 -13.93
C ILE A 3 3.28 10.81 -15.19
N CYS A 4 2.71 9.76 -15.79
CA CYS A 4 3.25 9.12 -16.99
C CYS A 4 3.08 9.99 -18.24
N ARG A 5 1.92 10.65 -18.40
CA ARG A 5 1.64 11.52 -19.55
C ARG A 5 2.61 12.71 -19.65
N TYR A 6 3.08 13.22 -18.51
CA TYR A 6 4.07 14.30 -18.46
C TYR A 6 5.50 13.80 -18.23
N ASP A 7 5.74 12.49 -18.27
CA ASP A 7 7.04 11.85 -18.02
C ASP A 7 7.76 12.40 -16.78
N LEU A 8 7.01 12.59 -15.69
CA LEU A 8 7.55 13.18 -14.47
C LEU A 8 8.40 12.14 -13.71
N PRO A 9 9.59 12.52 -13.19
CA PRO A 9 10.49 11.63 -12.46
C PRO A 9 9.99 11.37 -11.02
N VAL A 10 8.83 10.75 -10.90
CA VAL A 10 8.19 10.44 -9.60
C VAL A 10 8.28 8.93 -9.36
N CYS A 11 8.87 8.57 -8.22
CA CYS A 11 8.85 7.22 -7.68
C CYS A 11 7.79 7.13 -6.56
N ILE A 12 6.74 6.35 -6.77
CA ILE A 12 5.70 6.07 -5.79
C ILE A 12 6.04 4.74 -5.10
N VAL A 13 6.04 4.72 -3.77
CA VAL A 13 6.12 3.48 -3.00
C VAL A 13 4.77 3.24 -2.32
N VAL A 14 4.09 2.17 -2.71
CA VAL A 14 2.86 1.73 -2.07
C VAL A 14 3.22 0.71 -1.00
N MET A 15 2.98 1.08 0.27
CA MET A 15 3.14 0.18 1.42
C MET A 15 1.90 -0.71 1.52
N ASN A 16 1.94 -1.86 0.84
CA ASN A 16 0.78 -2.71 0.63
C ASN A 16 0.66 -3.77 1.74
N ASN A 17 -0.07 -3.42 2.81
CA ASN A 17 -0.49 -4.32 3.89
C ASN A 17 -1.89 -4.91 3.67
N ASN A 18 -2.47 -4.77 2.47
CA ASN A 18 -3.84 -5.18 2.14
C ASN A 18 -4.97 -4.49 2.95
N GLY A 19 -4.76 -3.30 3.51
CA GLY A 19 -5.85 -2.60 4.21
C GLY A 19 -5.52 -1.27 4.89
N ILE A 20 -6.52 -0.70 5.56
CA ILE A 20 -6.37 0.47 6.43
C ILE A 20 -5.84 -0.01 7.78
N TYR A 21 -4.67 0.49 8.19
CA TYR A 21 -3.92 0.04 9.38
C TYR A 21 -3.40 -1.40 9.27
N LYS A 22 -4.29 -2.37 9.06
CA LYS A 22 -4.02 -3.80 8.91
C LYS A 22 -4.87 -4.41 7.80
N GLY A 23 -4.38 -5.51 7.21
CA GLY A 23 -5.10 -6.26 6.18
C GLY A 23 -5.91 -7.44 6.72
N THR A 24 -5.94 -7.66 8.04
CA THR A 24 -6.42 -8.89 8.66
C THR A 24 -7.76 -8.78 9.39
N ASP A 25 -8.34 -7.58 9.48
CA ASP A 25 -9.53 -7.36 10.32
C ASP A 25 -10.73 -8.17 9.83
N VAL A 26 -11.54 -8.71 10.74
CA VAL A 26 -12.73 -9.51 10.40
C VAL A 26 -13.99 -8.67 10.63
N ASN A 27 -14.99 -8.80 9.76
CA ASN A 27 -16.26 -8.12 9.94
C ASN A 27 -17.06 -8.78 11.09
N PRO A 28 -17.36 -8.07 12.19
CA PRO A 28 -18.09 -8.67 13.30
C PRO A 28 -19.59 -8.85 13.02
N ARG A 29 -20.09 -8.37 11.88
CA ARG A 29 -21.52 -8.37 11.52
C ARG A 29 -21.90 -9.42 10.47
N GLY A 30 -20.96 -10.25 10.00
CA GLY A 30 -21.22 -11.33 9.05
C GLY A 30 -20.05 -11.59 8.09
N ASP A 31 -20.34 -12.29 7.00
CA ASP A 31 -19.31 -12.89 6.12
C ASP A 31 -18.72 -11.92 5.07
N ALA A 32 -19.20 -10.69 5.01
CA ALA A 32 -18.63 -9.67 4.13
C ALA A 32 -17.24 -9.25 4.60
N MET A 33 -16.40 -8.76 3.68
CA MET A 33 -15.09 -8.20 4.03
C MET A 33 -15.20 -7.09 5.08
N ALA A 34 -14.20 -6.98 5.96
CA ALA A 34 -14.15 -5.88 6.91
C ALA A 34 -13.96 -4.55 6.18
N PRO A 35 -14.51 -3.43 6.69
CA PRO A 35 -14.38 -2.11 6.06
C PRO A 35 -12.93 -1.63 5.90
N THR A 36 -12.01 -2.20 6.67
CA THR A 36 -10.58 -1.88 6.64
C THR A 36 -9.78 -2.79 5.71
N GLN A 37 -10.37 -3.87 5.15
CA GLN A 37 -9.68 -4.73 4.19
C GLN A 37 -9.76 -4.18 2.77
N PHE A 38 -8.64 -4.27 2.05
CA PHE A 38 -8.57 -4.07 0.60
C PHE A 38 -8.42 -5.41 -0.13
N VAL A 39 -8.45 -5.38 -1.47
CA VAL A 39 -8.24 -6.57 -2.30
C VAL A 39 -6.87 -7.18 -2.02
N LYS A 40 -6.86 -8.46 -1.63
CA LYS A 40 -5.61 -9.18 -1.32
C LYS A 40 -4.67 -9.21 -2.51
N ASN A 41 -3.41 -8.90 -2.27
CA ASN A 41 -2.33 -8.94 -3.25
C ASN A 41 -2.61 -8.05 -4.48
N ALA A 42 -3.29 -6.92 -4.28
CA ALA A 42 -3.55 -5.97 -5.34
C ALA A 42 -2.24 -5.55 -6.04
N ARG A 43 -2.24 -5.62 -7.38
CA ARG A 43 -1.07 -5.37 -8.23
C ARG A 43 -1.02 -3.92 -8.72
N TYR A 44 -0.75 -3.00 -7.80
CA TYR A 44 -0.64 -1.57 -8.09
C TYR A 44 0.45 -1.26 -9.12
N ASP A 45 1.52 -2.07 -9.16
CA ASP A 45 2.58 -2.01 -10.15
C ASP A 45 2.06 -2.21 -11.58
N MET A 46 1.09 -3.11 -11.79
CA MET A 46 0.47 -3.30 -13.10
C MET A 46 -0.34 -2.09 -13.56
N MET A 47 -0.93 -1.34 -12.62
CA MET A 47 -1.62 -0.08 -12.95
C MET A 47 -0.63 0.96 -13.49
N MET A 48 0.59 1.01 -12.95
CA MET A 48 1.63 1.91 -13.47
C MET A 48 2.06 1.53 -14.88
N GLN A 49 2.24 0.23 -15.13
CA GLN A 49 2.56 -0.30 -16.45
C GLN A 49 1.46 -0.02 -17.47
N ALA A 50 0.19 -0.08 -17.07
CA ALA A 50 -0.95 0.23 -17.95
C ALA A 50 -0.91 1.66 -18.51
N PHE A 51 -0.23 2.59 -17.82
CA PHE A 51 -0.03 3.97 -18.29
C PHE A 51 1.36 4.23 -18.88
N GLY A 52 2.15 3.18 -19.14
CA GLY A 52 3.49 3.27 -19.73
C GLY A 52 4.63 3.58 -18.76
N GLY A 53 4.36 3.64 -17.45
CA GLY A 53 5.39 3.77 -16.42
C GLY A 53 6.04 2.43 -16.06
N VAL A 54 7.01 2.47 -15.14
CA VAL A 54 7.68 1.29 -14.60
C VAL A 54 6.91 0.79 -13.38
N GLY A 55 6.49 -0.48 -13.38
CA GLY A 55 5.87 -1.13 -12.23
C GLY A 55 6.77 -2.23 -11.67
N VAL A 56 7.02 -2.21 -10.36
CA VAL A 56 7.88 -3.19 -9.66
C VAL A 56 7.14 -3.74 -8.44
N VAL A 57 7.28 -5.03 -8.16
CA VAL A 57 6.88 -5.64 -6.88
C VAL A 57 8.14 -5.86 -6.04
N ALA A 58 8.09 -5.47 -4.76
CA ALA A 58 9.15 -5.74 -3.80
C ALA A 58 8.58 -6.50 -2.60
N ASN A 59 9.06 -7.72 -2.37
CA ASN A 59 8.64 -8.58 -1.25
C ASN A 59 9.63 -8.56 -0.09
N THR A 60 10.81 -7.98 -0.31
CA THR A 60 11.88 -7.91 0.68
C THR A 60 12.48 -6.50 0.75
N PRO A 61 13.11 -6.13 1.88
CA PRO A 61 13.83 -4.86 1.97
C PRO A 61 14.92 -4.70 0.91
N ALA A 62 15.62 -5.78 0.55
CA ALA A 62 16.65 -5.75 -0.48
C ALA A 62 16.07 -5.50 -1.89
N GLU A 63 14.92 -6.10 -2.20
CA GLU A 63 14.20 -5.81 -3.46
C GLU A 63 13.71 -4.36 -3.49
N LEU A 64 13.22 -3.83 -2.37
CA LEU A 64 12.77 -2.44 -2.26
C LEU A 64 13.94 -1.46 -2.46
N ASP A 65 15.07 -1.70 -1.81
CA ASP A 65 16.28 -0.87 -1.93
C ASP A 65 16.79 -0.83 -3.38
N LYS A 66 16.89 -2.01 -4.01
CA LYS A 66 17.25 -2.13 -5.42
C LYS A 66 16.27 -1.37 -6.33
N ALA A 67 14.97 -1.60 -6.15
CA ALA A 67 13.93 -0.97 -6.97
C ALA A 67 13.94 0.56 -6.82
N LEU A 68 14.20 1.07 -5.61
CA LEU A 68 14.30 2.50 -5.35
C LEU A 68 15.51 3.11 -6.05
N ALA A 69 16.68 2.46 -5.96
CA ALA A 69 17.89 2.90 -6.65
C ALA A 69 17.70 2.94 -8.18
N GLU A 70 17.10 1.89 -8.75
CA GLU A 70 16.79 1.82 -10.19
C GLU A 70 15.76 2.88 -10.61
N ALA A 71 14.72 3.11 -9.82
CA ALA A 71 13.70 4.12 -10.08
C ALA A 71 14.31 5.52 -10.14
N ILE A 72 15.11 5.89 -9.13
CA ILE A 72 15.79 7.20 -9.04
C ILE A 72 16.76 7.36 -10.21
N ALA A 73 17.59 6.35 -10.49
CA ALA A 73 18.56 6.41 -11.58
C ALA A 73 17.90 6.51 -12.96
N SER A 74 16.74 5.89 -13.15
CA SER A 74 16.02 5.91 -14.43
C SER A 74 15.37 7.25 -14.75
N GLY A 75 15.00 8.04 -13.73
CA GLY A 75 14.21 9.26 -13.89
C GLY A 75 12.80 9.02 -14.46
N LYS A 76 12.33 7.78 -14.57
CA LYS A 76 11.03 7.44 -15.15
C LYS A 76 9.93 7.43 -14.09
N PRO A 77 8.67 7.71 -14.47
CA PRO A 77 7.49 7.40 -13.68
C PRO A 77 7.56 5.94 -13.18
N THR A 78 7.73 5.76 -11.87
CA THR A 78 7.87 4.41 -11.29
C THR A 78 6.92 4.20 -10.11
N LEU A 79 6.31 3.02 -10.03
CA LEU A 79 5.55 2.56 -8.87
C LEU A 79 6.13 1.25 -8.35
N ILE A 80 6.57 1.28 -7.10
CA ILE A 80 7.03 0.11 -6.34
C ILE A 80 5.91 -0.33 -5.41
N ASN A 81 5.36 -1.52 -5.65
CA ASN A 81 4.40 -2.18 -4.80
C ASN A 81 5.16 -2.97 -3.73
N ALA A 82 5.39 -2.34 -2.57
CA ALA A 82 6.13 -2.93 -1.46
C ALA A 82 5.17 -3.76 -0.60
N ILE A 83 5.31 -5.09 -0.66
CA ILE A 83 4.50 -6.01 0.12
C ILE A 83 5.00 -5.96 1.56
N ILE A 84 4.10 -5.63 2.48
CA ILE A 84 4.40 -5.58 3.91
C ILE A 84 3.46 -6.49 4.69
N ASP A 85 3.92 -6.93 5.85
CA ASP A 85 3.12 -7.77 6.75
C ASP A 85 1.81 -7.05 7.12
N GLU A 86 0.70 -7.74 6.87
CA GLU A 86 -0.67 -7.25 7.10
C GLU A 86 -0.96 -6.92 8.56
N THR A 87 -0.14 -7.43 9.48
CA THR A 87 -0.27 -7.26 10.93
C THR A 87 0.64 -6.20 11.52
N ALA A 88 1.62 -5.70 10.75
CA ALA A 88 2.68 -4.82 11.26
C ALA A 88 2.17 -3.44 11.73
N GLY A 89 1.04 -2.97 11.20
CA GLY A 89 0.45 -1.69 11.60
C GLY A 89 -0.28 -1.73 12.94
N THR A 90 -0.56 -0.56 13.50
CA THR A 90 -1.50 -0.40 14.62
C THR A 90 -2.66 0.47 14.17
N GLU A 91 -3.86 0.24 14.71
CA GLU A 91 -5.02 1.09 14.43
C GLU A 91 -4.69 2.54 14.78
N SER A 92 -4.85 3.46 13.82
CA SER A 92 -4.51 4.87 13.95
C SER A 92 -3.03 5.18 14.28
N GLY A 93 -2.12 4.20 14.14
CA GLY A 93 -0.68 4.41 14.30
C GLY A 93 -0.31 4.97 15.68
N ARG A 94 0.25 6.18 15.72
CA ARG A 94 0.69 6.85 16.96
C ARG A 94 -0.43 7.52 17.75
N ILE A 95 -1.61 7.70 17.15
CA ILE A 95 -2.72 8.43 17.77
C ILE A 95 -3.87 7.50 18.18
N THR A 96 -3.62 6.20 18.34
CA THR A 96 -4.61 5.22 18.82
C THR A 96 -5.29 5.66 20.12
N SER A 97 -4.58 6.38 21.00
CA SER A 97 -5.13 6.93 22.24
C SER A 97 -6.27 7.93 22.03
N LEU A 98 -6.42 8.47 20.81
CA LEU A 98 -7.49 9.39 20.43
C LEU A 98 -8.68 8.68 19.77
N ASN A 99 -8.60 7.36 19.56
CA ASN A 99 -9.74 6.63 18.99
C ASN A 99 -10.94 6.78 19.94
N PRO A 100 -12.15 7.03 19.40
CA PRO A 100 -13.34 7.10 20.23
C PRO A 100 -13.42 5.83 21.06
N ALA A 101 -13.42 5.97 22.38
CA ALA A 101 -13.69 4.83 23.24
C ALA A 101 -15.06 4.30 22.81
N ALA A 102 -15.07 3.11 22.20
CA ALA A 102 -16.31 2.44 21.81
C ALA A 102 -17.23 2.55 23.02
N ALA A 103 -18.36 3.26 22.86
CA ALA A 103 -19.29 3.50 23.95
C ALA A 103 -19.47 2.17 24.67
N LYS A 104 -18.96 2.08 25.91
CA LYS A 104 -19.10 0.87 26.73
C LYS A 104 -20.55 0.47 26.60
N LYS A 105 -20.82 -0.73 26.06
CA LYS A 105 -22.18 -1.26 25.92
C LYS A 105 -22.93 -0.94 27.22
N LYS A 106 -23.98 -0.12 27.12
CA LYS A 106 -25.06 -0.14 28.10
C LYS A 106 -25.85 -1.41 27.89
#